data_AF-H3NTL1-F1
#
_entry.id   AF-H3NTL1-F1
#
_cell.length_a   1.000
_cell.length_b   1.000
_cell.length_c   1.000
_cell.angle_alpha   90.00
_cell.angle_beta   90.00
_cell.angle_gamma   90.00
#
_symmetry.space_group_name_H-M   'P 1'
#
loop_
_entity.id
_entity.type
_entity.pdbx_description
1 polymer ?
#
loop_
_entity_poly.entity_id
_entity_poly.type
_entity_poly.pdbx_seq_one_letter_code
_entity_poly.pdbx_strand_id
1 'polypeptide(L)'
;MVRLADIPEYERNHLMSKLLPPMGALPWVVNTKPLAQKRIAIVTTAGLNFREDRKFDFVDAGYRALPRELATKDILMTHTSVNYDRSGFQEDINVVFPIDRLKELEASGAIGSVASINYSFMGGGMLPDVYEDSARDLAKLLKADGVDAVLVLPVCPNCSRTVCGLSYYLESEGIQATGIALFREIAESMKPPRILWVSFPLGRPLGKPGDADFQSAVIETALSLLDEPEGPVLADYPVDLPDADLPPPACPVSFQRKSNDKSWYGRLKREVTALGPWYELGLKRRGRTTVGISESSLEEIVVGLSAWPDNASVDFPDPTWLKLALEDLKAFYSEAITAQPGDYEAGYSDSVIFEDTLLGELIVYYVAHFEAQDPNHPFVRVIASREQLKRSTGNWAIDRDGDYVKAANPIADSD
;
A
#
# COMPACT_ATOMS: atom_id res chain seq x y z
N MET A 1 -7.76 -8.55 -6.61
CA MET A 1 -7.20 -9.38 -7.70
C MET A 1 -6.16 -8.57 -8.47
N VAL A 2 -5.12 -9.21 -9.03
CA VAL A 2 -4.04 -8.50 -9.75
C VAL A 2 -3.80 -8.96 -11.18
N ARG A 3 -4.39 -10.08 -11.61
CA ARG A 3 -4.35 -10.51 -13.01
C ARG A 3 -5.30 -9.64 -13.82
N LEU A 4 -4.87 -9.24 -15.02
CA LEU A 4 -5.70 -8.42 -15.90
C LEU A 4 -7.05 -9.05 -16.23
N ALA A 5 -7.10 -10.38 -16.39
CA ALA A 5 -8.32 -11.12 -16.69
C ALA A 5 -9.39 -10.98 -15.60
N ASP A 6 -8.97 -10.78 -14.35
CA ASP A 6 -9.82 -10.89 -13.17
C ASP A 6 -10.29 -9.52 -12.65
N ILE A 7 -9.87 -8.41 -13.28
CA ILE A 7 -10.20 -7.05 -12.84
C ILE A 7 -11.16 -6.34 -13.83
N PRO A 8 -12.03 -5.42 -13.34
CA PRO A 8 -12.94 -4.65 -14.18
C PRO A 8 -12.22 -3.85 -15.27
N GLU A 9 -12.91 -3.59 -16.37
CA GLU A 9 -12.36 -2.90 -17.54
C GLU A 9 -11.73 -1.54 -17.18
N TYR A 10 -12.40 -0.74 -16.34
CA TYR A 10 -11.86 0.57 -15.92
C TYR A 10 -10.53 0.44 -15.18
N GLU A 11 -10.35 -0.61 -14.37
CA GLU A 11 -9.12 -0.84 -13.61
C GLU A 11 -8.03 -1.36 -14.54
N ARG A 12 -8.35 -2.35 -15.38
CA ARG A 12 -7.45 -2.85 -16.43
C ARG A 12 -6.90 -1.72 -17.28
N ASN A 13 -7.78 -0.87 -17.78
CA ASN A 13 -7.43 0.29 -18.60
C ASN A 13 -6.53 1.28 -17.86
N HIS A 14 -6.82 1.56 -16.59
CA HIS A 14 -5.95 2.38 -15.74
C HIS A 14 -4.56 1.74 -15.58
N LEU A 15 -4.49 0.45 -15.29
CA LEU A 15 -3.23 -0.28 -15.14
C LEU A 15 -2.45 -0.42 -16.44
N MET A 16 -3.10 -0.48 -17.59
CA MET A 16 -2.44 -0.50 -18.90
C MET A 16 -1.89 0.88 -19.31
N SER A 17 -2.53 1.98 -18.90
CA SER A 17 -1.88 3.32 -18.98
C SER A 17 -0.60 3.40 -18.11
N LYS A 18 -0.47 2.42 -17.21
CA LYS A 18 0.69 1.93 -16.48
C LYS A 18 2.02 1.76 -17.18
N LEU A 19 1.99 1.45 -18.46
CA LEU A 19 3.16 0.87 -19.08
C LEU A 19 4.19 1.96 -19.40
N LEU A 20 5.42 1.72 -18.96
CA LEU A 20 6.56 2.56 -19.25
C LEU A 20 7.63 1.70 -19.89
N PRO A 21 8.47 2.27 -20.77
CA PRO A 21 9.58 1.54 -21.36
C PRO A 21 10.67 1.25 -20.33
N PRO A 22 11.68 0.46 -20.71
CA PRO A 22 12.90 0.37 -19.93
C PRO A 22 13.55 1.74 -19.75
N MET A 23 14.12 1.97 -18.57
CA MET A 23 14.68 3.26 -18.15
C MET A 23 16.04 3.58 -18.78
N GLY A 24 16.64 2.63 -19.48
CA GLY A 24 17.91 2.79 -20.17
C GLY A 24 18.56 1.44 -20.49
N ALA A 25 19.89 1.45 -20.64
CA ALA A 25 20.66 0.21 -20.69
C ALA A 25 20.49 -0.57 -19.38
N LEU A 26 20.36 -1.90 -19.47
CA LEU A 26 20.15 -2.77 -18.32
C LEU A 26 21.38 -2.74 -17.39
N PRO A 27 21.27 -2.26 -16.14
CA PRO A 27 22.29 -2.46 -15.14
C PRO A 27 22.21 -3.90 -14.62
N TRP A 28 23.37 -4.52 -14.42
CA TRP A 28 23.47 -5.89 -13.92
C TRP A 28 24.67 -6.03 -12.98
N VAL A 29 24.40 -6.03 -11.68
CA VAL A 29 25.40 -6.25 -10.65
C VAL A 29 25.55 -7.74 -10.42
N VAL A 30 26.80 -8.20 -10.44
CA VAL A 30 27.17 -9.57 -10.08
C VAL A 30 27.88 -9.52 -8.74
N ASN A 31 27.33 -10.24 -7.75
CA ASN A 31 27.95 -10.42 -6.44
C ASN A 31 28.02 -11.93 -6.14
N THR A 32 29.23 -12.50 -6.17
CA THR A 32 29.47 -13.95 -6.07
C THR A 32 29.44 -14.47 -4.63
N LYS A 33 29.18 -13.64 -3.62
CA LYS A 33 28.97 -14.12 -2.25
C LYS A 33 27.75 -15.05 -2.23
N PRO A 34 27.83 -16.24 -1.60
CA PRO A 34 26.65 -17.04 -1.34
C PRO A 34 25.62 -16.27 -0.51
N LEU A 35 24.32 -16.56 -0.70
CA LEU A 35 23.24 -15.88 0.04
C LEU A 35 23.47 -15.91 1.58
N ALA A 36 23.92 -17.04 2.11
CA ALA A 36 24.30 -17.25 3.51
C ALA A 36 25.46 -16.35 4.02
N GLN A 37 26.09 -15.55 3.15
CA GLN A 37 27.11 -14.56 3.49
C GLN A 37 26.70 -13.14 3.10
N LYS A 38 25.56 -12.95 2.43
CA LYS A 38 25.07 -11.65 2.01
C LYS A 38 24.38 -10.94 3.17
N ARG A 39 24.63 -9.63 3.28
CA ARG A 39 23.83 -8.70 4.08
C ARG A 39 22.67 -8.15 3.25
N ILE A 40 21.44 -8.39 3.69
CA ILE A 40 20.21 -8.05 2.95
C ILE A 40 19.50 -6.87 3.59
N ALA A 41 19.17 -5.84 2.81
CA ALA A 41 18.31 -4.74 3.23
C ALA A 41 16.91 -4.84 2.61
N ILE A 42 15.90 -4.32 3.31
CA ILE A 42 14.54 -4.15 2.82
C ILE A 42 14.37 -2.71 2.33
N VAL A 43 13.80 -2.56 1.13
CA VAL A 43 13.27 -1.28 0.64
C VAL A 43 11.79 -1.46 0.33
N THR A 44 10.91 -0.95 1.19
CA THR A 44 9.45 -1.05 0.97
C THR A 44 8.89 0.24 0.40
N THR A 45 8.04 0.14 -0.61
CA THR A 45 7.36 1.31 -1.19
C THR A 45 6.01 1.60 -0.52
N ALA A 46 5.78 1.00 0.65
CA ALA A 46 4.55 1.12 1.42
C ALA A 46 4.38 2.45 2.16
N GLY A 47 5.28 3.43 2.01
CA GLY A 47 5.17 4.73 2.69
C GLY A 47 5.15 4.60 4.22
N LEU A 48 6.08 3.81 4.76
CA LEU A 48 6.19 3.55 6.20
C LEU A 48 7.11 4.58 6.87
N ASN A 49 6.67 5.07 8.03
CA ASN A 49 7.43 5.99 8.88
C ASN A 49 7.21 5.66 10.36
N PHE A 50 8.09 6.14 11.24
CA PHE A 50 7.81 6.07 12.68
C PHE A 50 6.76 7.10 13.06
N ARG A 51 6.07 6.84 14.17
CA ARG A 51 5.05 7.73 14.72
C ARG A 51 5.56 9.14 14.98
N GLU A 52 6.80 9.29 15.43
CA GLU A 52 7.43 10.58 15.74
C GLU A 52 8.23 11.18 14.56
N ASP A 53 8.38 10.45 13.46
CA ASP A 53 9.13 10.92 12.28
C ASP A 53 8.22 11.73 11.33
N ARG A 54 8.83 12.49 10.42
CA ARG A 54 8.11 13.21 9.38
C ARG A 54 7.38 12.22 8.48
N LYS A 55 6.06 12.38 8.39
CA LYS A 55 5.19 11.63 7.47
C LYS A 55 5.61 11.87 6.01
N PHE A 56 5.19 11.00 5.12
CA PHE A 56 5.32 11.30 3.70
C PHE A 56 4.30 12.35 3.28
N ASP A 57 4.75 13.32 2.50
CA ASP A 57 3.84 14.26 1.83
C ASP A 57 3.15 13.57 0.63
N PHE A 58 2.13 14.22 0.06
CA PHE A 58 1.43 13.68 -1.13
C PHE A 58 2.36 13.45 -2.33
N VAL A 59 3.43 14.24 -2.41
CA VAL A 59 4.48 14.18 -3.43
C VAL A 59 5.82 14.16 -2.70
N ASP A 60 6.33 12.96 -2.41
CA ASP A 60 7.56 12.77 -1.65
C ASP A 60 8.40 11.65 -2.27
N ALA A 61 9.46 12.03 -2.98
CA ALA A 61 10.42 11.10 -3.58
C ALA A 61 11.54 10.69 -2.62
N GLY A 62 11.54 11.20 -1.39
CA GLY A 62 12.49 10.84 -0.36
C GLY A 62 12.24 9.45 0.21
N TYR A 63 13.12 9.05 1.11
CA TYR A 63 12.95 7.83 1.90
C TYR A 63 12.95 8.13 3.40
N ARG A 64 12.45 7.17 4.18
CA ARG A 64 12.57 7.14 5.64
C ARG A 64 13.39 5.91 6.03
N ALA A 65 14.29 6.09 7.00
CA ALA A 65 15.06 5.00 7.57
C ALA A 65 14.16 4.19 8.52
N LEU A 66 14.39 2.88 8.59
CA LEU A 66 13.67 1.88 9.40
C LEU A 66 14.69 0.96 10.11
N PRO A 67 15.19 1.30 11.31
CA PRO A 67 16.06 0.41 12.08
C PRO A 67 15.43 -0.97 12.28
N ARG A 68 16.25 -2.02 12.18
CA ARG A 68 15.79 -3.41 12.32
C ARG A 68 15.14 -3.74 13.67
N GLU A 69 15.50 -3.01 14.73
CA GLU A 69 14.97 -3.23 16.10
C GLU A 69 13.79 -2.33 16.44
N LEU A 70 13.27 -1.56 15.49
CA LEU A 70 12.12 -0.73 15.78
C LEU A 70 10.89 -1.60 16.07
N ALA A 71 10.20 -1.30 17.15
CA ALA A 71 8.97 -1.99 17.51
C ALA A 71 7.88 -1.70 16.47
N THR A 72 7.20 -2.75 16.03
CA THR A 72 6.17 -2.68 14.97
C THR A 72 5.01 -1.74 15.31
N LYS A 73 4.70 -1.56 16.60
CA LYS A 73 3.70 -0.61 17.10
C LYS A 73 4.03 0.87 16.82
N ASP A 74 5.30 1.17 16.60
CA ASP A 74 5.80 2.52 16.34
C ASP A 74 5.85 2.82 14.82
N ILE A 75 5.50 1.85 13.97
CA ILE A 75 5.42 2.00 12.51
C ILE A 75 4.00 2.35 12.09
N LEU A 76 3.88 3.44 11.33
CA LEU A 76 2.67 3.89 10.65
C LEU A 76 2.82 3.75 9.14
N MET A 77 1.69 3.74 8.44
CA MET A 77 1.62 3.81 6.98
C MET A 77 0.95 5.13 6.60
N THR A 78 1.69 6.01 5.93
CA THR A 78 1.18 7.31 5.44
C THR A 78 1.06 7.35 3.91
N HIS A 79 0.93 6.18 3.30
CA HIS A 79 0.85 6.01 1.85
C HIS A 79 -0.35 6.74 1.21
N THR A 80 -0.10 7.45 0.11
CA THR A 80 -1.09 8.34 -0.55
C THR A 80 -2.23 7.62 -1.26
N SER A 81 -1.93 6.51 -1.94
CA SER A 81 -2.94 5.73 -2.69
C SER A 81 -3.91 5.02 -1.77
N VAL A 82 -5.20 5.05 -2.09
CA VAL A 82 -6.25 4.26 -1.41
C VAL A 82 -6.67 2.99 -2.15
N ASN A 83 -5.94 2.61 -3.22
CA ASN A 83 -6.35 1.53 -4.13
C ASN A 83 -5.66 0.20 -3.81
N TYR A 84 -5.66 -0.20 -2.55
CA TYR A 84 -5.17 -1.51 -2.08
C TYR A 84 -5.66 -1.77 -0.66
N ASP A 85 -5.70 -3.05 -0.29
CA ASP A 85 -6.14 -3.52 1.02
C ASP A 85 -5.08 -3.22 2.09
N ARG A 86 -5.45 -2.42 3.11
CA ARG A 86 -4.55 -2.07 4.23
C ARG A 86 -4.63 -3.06 5.39
N SER A 87 -5.67 -3.91 5.44
CA SER A 87 -5.84 -4.87 6.55
C SER A 87 -4.66 -5.83 6.66
N GLY A 88 -4.01 -6.15 5.53
CA GLY A 88 -2.78 -6.94 5.51
C GLY A 88 -1.70 -6.40 6.44
N PHE A 89 -1.34 -5.12 6.31
CA PHE A 89 -0.36 -4.45 7.18
C PHE A 89 -0.83 -4.24 8.62
N GLN A 90 -2.14 -3.99 8.79
CA GLN A 90 -2.74 -3.79 10.12
C GLN A 90 -2.64 -5.06 10.96
N GLU A 91 -2.84 -6.22 10.33
CA GLU A 91 -2.74 -7.53 10.98
C GLU A 91 -1.30 -8.01 11.10
N ASP A 92 -0.48 -7.86 10.06
CA ASP A 92 0.90 -8.32 10.03
C ASP A 92 1.78 -7.39 9.18
N ILE A 93 2.74 -6.73 9.83
CA ILE A 93 3.68 -5.85 9.13
C ILE A 93 4.56 -6.59 8.12
N ASN A 94 4.83 -7.88 8.36
CA ASN A 94 5.73 -8.66 7.54
C ASN A 94 5.20 -8.89 6.13
N VAL A 95 3.90 -8.68 5.91
CA VAL A 95 3.29 -8.69 4.59
C VAL A 95 3.89 -7.62 3.67
N VAL A 96 4.37 -6.48 4.19
CA VAL A 96 4.91 -5.37 3.38
C VAL A 96 6.32 -4.92 3.80
N PHE A 97 6.76 -5.33 4.98
CA PHE A 97 8.08 -5.07 5.55
C PHE A 97 8.51 -6.29 6.39
N PRO A 98 9.06 -7.34 5.75
CA PRO A 98 9.29 -8.67 6.32
C PRO A 98 10.51 -8.74 7.24
N ILE A 99 10.59 -7.84 8.20
CA ILE A 99 11.75 -7.73 9.08
C ILE A 99 11.91 -8.98 9.96
N ASP A 100 10.80 -9.57 10.41
CA ASP A 100 10.85 -10.78 11.23
C ASP A 100 11.22 -11.99 10.38
N ARG A 101 10.67 -12.11 9.17
CA ARG A 101 11.02 -13.19 8.23
C ARG A 101 12.51 -13.15 7.86
N LEU A 102 13.06 -11.95 7.59
CA LEU A 102 14.50 -11.86 7.33
C LEU A 102 15.35 -12.17 8.57
N LYS A 103 14.91 -11.81 9.78
CA LYS A 103 15.59 -12.21 11.03
C LYS A 103 15.55 -13.73 11.24
N GLU A 104 14.45 -14.39 10.87
CA GLU A 104 14.32 -15.86 10.90
C GLU A 104 15.27 -16.52 9.89
N LEU A 105 15.38 -15.98 8.66
CA LEU A 105 16.36 -16.44 7.66
C LEU A 105 17.82 -16.20 8.07
N GLU A 106 18.10 -15.10 8.79
CA GLU A 106 19.42 -14.84 9.40
C GLU A 106 19.73 -15.87 10.49
N ALA A 107 18.76 -16.14 11.37
CA ALA A 107 18.91 -17.10 12.47
C ALA A 107 19.10 -18.55 11.96
N SER A 108 18.48 -18.91 10.83
CA SER A 108 18.67 -20.23 10.20
C SER A 108 19.97 -20.35 9.40
N GLY A 109 20.64 -19.22 9.13
CA GLY A 109 21.84 -19.14 8.28
C GLY A 109 21.55 -19.19 6.77
N ALA A 110 20.29 -19.02 6.36
CA ALA A 110 19.91 -18.92 4.96
C ALA A 110 20.44 -17.64 4.31
N ILE A 111 20.47 -16.53 5.07
CA ILE A 111 21.16 -15.29 4.72
C ILE A 111 22.29 -14.99 5.72
N GLY A 112 23.24 -14.14 5.33
CA GLY A 112 24.34 -13.77 6.22
C GLY A 112 23.92 -12.83 7.36
N SER A 113 23.20 -11.75 7.04
CA SER A 113 22.60 -10.86 8.05
C SER A 113 21.52 -9.96 7.46
N VAL A 114 20.65 -9.43 8.32
CA VAL A 114 19.76 -8.32 7.95
C VAL A 114 20.46 -6.98 8.17
N ALA A 115 20.24 -6.03 7.26
CA ALA A 115 20.71 -4.65 7.40
C ALA A 115 20.23 -4.03 8.72
N SER A 116 21.11 -3.22 9.34
CA SER A 116 20.82 -2.53 10.61
C SER A 116 19.75 -1.46 10.39
N ILE A 117 19.75 -0.86 9.21
CA ILE A 117 18.77 0.14 8.77
C ILE A 117 18.20 -0.33 7.43
N ASN A 118 16.87 -0.36 7.37
CA ASN A 118 16.10 -0.60 6.16
C ASN A 118 15.42 0.71 5.76
N TYR A 119 14.71 0.73 4.63
CA TYR A 119 14.20 1.99 4.09
C TYR A 119 12.78 1.86 3.55
N SER A 120 12.04 2.95 3.61
CA SER A 120 10.75 3.06 2.95
C SER A 120 10.71 4.26 2.02
N PHE A 121 10.06 4.09 0.87
CA PHE A 121 9.67 5.15 -0.05
C PHE A 121 8.14 5.24 -0.10
N MET A 122 7.63 6.39 -0.52
CA MET A 122 6.28 6.52 -1.04
C MET A 122 6.23 5.91 -2.45
N GLY A 123 5.55 4.79 -2.69
CA GLY A 123 5.39 4.23 -4.04
C GLY A 123 4.19 4.79 -4.82
N GLY A 124 3.35 5.58 -4.15
CA GLY A 124 2.13 6.12 -4.71
C GLY A 124 2.33 7.44 -5.46
N GLY A 125 1.91 7.49 -6.72
CA GLY A 125 1.53 8.74 -7.39
C GLY A 125 2.57 9.42 -8.26
N MET A 126 3.84 9.01 -8.23
CA MET A 126 4.91 9.59 -9.06
C MET A 126 5.50 8.61 -10.08
N LEU A 127 6.21 9.14 -11.07
CA LEU A 127 6.93 8.38 -12.09
C LEU A 127 8.29 7.88 -11.56
N PRO A 128 8.90 6.82 -12.14
CA PRO A 128 10.16 6.27 -11.65
C PRO A 128 11.33 7.27 -11.62
N ASP A 129 11.41 8.18 -12.58
CA ASP A 129 12.50 9.14 -12.75
C ASP A 129 12.66 10.11 -11.58
N VAL A 130 11.56 10.45 -10.88
CA VAL A 130 11.64 11.36 -9.73
C VAL A 130 12.39 10.76 -8.54
N TYR A 131 12.55 9.43 -8.48
CA TYR A 131 13.26 8.76 -7.39
C TYR A 131 14.75 8.62 -7.66
N GLU A 132 15.26 9.03 -8.82
CA GLU A 132 16.65 8.80 -9.22
C GLU A 132 17.65 9.30 -8.19
N ASP A 133 17.58 10.59 -7.85
CA ASP A 133 18.51 11.22 -6.91
C ASP A 133 18.46 10.55 -5.54
N SER A 134 17.25 10.32 -5.01
CA SER A 134 17.05 9.65 -3.72
C SER A 134 17.54 8.20 -3.72
N ALA A 135 17.36 7.46 -4.81
CA ALA A 135 17.80 6.08 -4.94
C ALA A 135 19.34 5.99 -5.03
N ARG A 136 19.97 6.91 -5.76
CA ARG A 136 21.43 7.02 -5.85
C ARG A 136 22.05 7.44 -4.51
N ASP A 137 21.42 8.35 -3.79
CA ASP A 137 21.83 8.72 -2.45
C ASP A 137 21.67 7.56 -1.46
N LEU A 138 20.56 6.84 -1.52
CA LEU A 138 20.36 5.63 -0.73
C LEU A 138 21.43 4.57 -1.03
N ALA A 139 21.81 4.36 -2.29
CA ALA A 139 22.85 3.41 -2.65
C ALA A 139 24.19 3.69 -1.95
N LYS A 140 24.53 4.97 -1.72
CA LYS A 140 25.73 5.35 -0.94
C LYS A 140 25.62 4.88 0.51
N LEU A 141 24.46 5.04 1.14
CA LEU A 141 24.21 4.58 2.51
C LEU A 141 24.24 3.05 2.61
N LEU A 142 23.64 2.35 1.65
CA LEU A 142 23.64 0.89 1.58
C LEU A 142 25.06 0.34 1.44
N LYS A 143 25.89 0.94 0.58
CA LYS A 143 27.32 0.58 0.46
C LYS A 143 28.08 0.82 1.77
N ALA A 144 27.81 1.94 2.45
CA ALA A 144 28.45 2.26 3.72
C ALA A 144 28.04 1.29 4.85
N ASP A 145 26.82 0.75 4.83
CA ASP A 145 26.34 -0.31 5.73
C ASP A 145 26.78 -1.72 5.28
N GLY A 146 27.58 -1.84 4.21
CA GLY A 146 28.05 -3.12 3.69
C GLY A 146 26.93 -4.03 3.19
N VAL A 147 25.79 -3.47 2.76
CA VAL A 147 24.68 -4.21 2.18
C VAL A 147 25.11 -4.81 0.84
N ASP A 148 24.88 -6.12 0.70
CA ASP A 148 25.22 -6.87 -0.51
C ASP A 148 24.08 -6.90 -1.52
N ALA A 149 22.84 -6.95 -1.04
CA ALA A 149 21.65 -6.96 -1.87
C ALA A 149 20.43 -6.34 -1.17
N VAL A 150 19.46 -5.91 -1.98
CA VAL A 150 18.20 -5.29 -1.52
C VAL A 150 16.99 -6.09 -2.02
N LEU A 151 16.04 -6.34 -1.11
CA LEU A 151 14.69 -6.79 -1.44
C LEU A 151 13.74 -5.59 -1.51
N VAL A 152 13.14 -5.34 -2.68
CA VAL A 152 12.25 -4.19 -2.93
C VAL A 152 10.78 -4.62 -3.01
N LEU A 153 9.91 -4.03 -2.18
CA LEU A 153 8.51 -4.50 -2.02
C LEU A 153 7.45 -3.46 -2.42
N PRO A 154 6.40 -3.86 -3.18
CA PRO A 154 5.27 -3.01 -3.55
C PRO A 154 4.04 -3.18 -2.63
N VAL A 155 3.11 -2.21 -2.62
CA VAL A 155 1.77 -2.41 -2.02
C VAL A 155 0.62 -2.04 -2.96
N CYS A 156 0.80 -1.02 -3.81
CA CYS A 156 -0.25 -0.57 -4.72
C CYS A 156 0.16 -0.77 -6.18
N PRO A 157 -0.75 -0.56 -7.15
CA PRO A 157 -0.42 -0.80 -8.55
C PRO A 157 0.72 0.09 -9.07
N ASN A 158 0.75 1.36 -8.63
CA ASN A 158 1.83 2.28 -9.01
C ASN A 158 3.16 1.91 -8.37
N CYS A 159 3.15 1.24 -7.20
CA CYS A 159 4.37 0.76 -6.57
C CYS A 159 5.14 -0.20 -7.47
N SER A 160 4.49 -0.95 -8.37
CA SER A 160 5.22 -1.82 -9.31
C SER A 160 6.15 -1.02 -10.23
N ARG A 161 5.76 0.20 -10.65
CA ARG A 161 6.65 1.12 -11.40
C ARG A 161 7.81 1.58 -10.51
N THR A 162 7.51 1.98 -9.27
CA THR A 162 8.53 2.44 -8.32
C THR A 162 9.52 1.33 -8.00
N VAL A 163 9.07 0.09 -7.77
CA VAL A 163 9.95 -1.07 -7.56
C VAL A 163 10.86 -1.28 -8.77
N CYS A 164 10.33 -1.25 -10.00
CA CYS A 164 11.16 -1.37 -11.20
C CYS A 164 12.23 -0.27 -11.27
N GLY A 165 11.87 0.98 -10.95
CA GLY A 165 12.80 2.11 -10.95
C GLY A 165 13.85 2.05 -9.85
N LEU A 166 13.45 1.73 -8.62
CA LEU A 166 14.39 1.58 -7.50
C LEU A 166 15.38 0.44 -7.77
N SER A 167 14.91 -0.71 -8.25
CA SER A 167 15.79 -1.82 -8.63
C SER A 167 16.78 -1.40 -9.74
N TYR A 168 16.32 -0.68 -10.76
CA TYR A 168 17.19 -0.14 -11.81
C TYR A 168 18.27 0.79 -11.25
N TYR A 169 17.89 1.79 -10.45
CA TYR A 169 18.84 2.77 -9.94
C TYR A 169 19.85 2.18 -8.95
N LEU A 170 19.40 1.32 -8.04
CA LEU A 170 20.29 0.65 -7.09
C LEU A 170 21.32 -0.24 -7.80
N GLU A 171 20.90 -0.99 -8.82
CA GLU A 171 21.81 -1.80 -9.64
C GLU A 171 22.76 -0.95 -10.46
N SER A 172 22.30 0.19 -10.99
CA SER A 172 23.18 1.13 -11.71
C SER A 172 24.28 1.70 -10.82
N GLU A 173 24.04 1.70 -9.51
CA GLU A 173 25.01 2.10 -8.49
C GLU A 173 25.84 0.92 -7.96
N GLY A 174 25.67 -0.31 -8.43
CA GLY A 174 26.46 -1.44 -7.93
C GLY A 174 25.91 -2.11 -6.67
N ILE A 175 24.65 -1.86 -6.31
CA ILE A 175 23.93 -2.62 -5.29
C ILE A 175 23.02 -3.63 -5.99
N GLN A 176 23.21 -4.92 -5.72
CA GLN A 176 22.34 -5.96 -6.27
C GLN A 176 20.92 -5.80 -5.73
N ALA A 177 19.89 -5.92 -6.57
CA ALA A 177 18.51 -5.73 -6.15
C ALA A 177 17.59 -6.80 -6.75
N THR A 178 16.65 -7.27 -5.95
CA THR A 178 15.51 -8.08 -6.41
C THR A 178 14.21 -7.43 -5.95
N GLY A 179 13.27 -7.27 -6.88
CA GLY A 179 11.97 -6.65 -6.60
C GLY A 179 10.84 -7.66 -6.57
N ILE A 180 9.72 -7.28 -5.96
CA ILE A 180 8.42 -7.94 -6.19
C ILE A 180 7.54 -7.02 -7.06
N ALA A 181 6.85 -7.58 -8.03
CA ALA A 181 5.83 -6.89 -8.81
C ALA A 181 4.44 -7.45 -8.49
N LEU A 182 3.48 -6.56 -8.26
CA LEU A 182 2.06 -6.92 -8.15
C LEU A 182 1.35 -6.83 -9.51
N PHE A 183 1.99 -6.24 -10.52
CA PHE A 183 1.41 -6.12 -11.85
C PHE A 183 2.44 -6.51 -12.89
N ARG A 184 2.19 -7.66 -13.54
CA ARG A 184 3.17 -8.35 -14.38
C ARG A 184 3.57 -7.52 -15.59
N GLU A 185 2.58 -6.90 -16.22
CA GLU A 185 2.74 -6.17 -17.47
C GLU A 185 3.61 -4.92 -17.29
N ILE A 186 3.57 -4.28 -16.11
CA ILE A 186 4.52 -3.19 -15.78
C ILE A 186 5.95 -3.73 -15.78
N ALA A 187 6.20 -4.88 -15.14
CA ALA A 187 7.52 -5.48 -15.08
C ALA A 187 8.00 -5.95 -16.46
N GLU A 188 7.12 -6.55 -17.27
CA GLU A 188 7.43 -6.94 -18.66
C GLU A 188 7.81 -5.74 -19.54
N SER A 189 7.07 -4.64 -19.39
CA SER A 189 7.29 -3.43 -20.17
C SER A 189 8.58 -2.70 -19.75
N MET A 190 8.81 -2.56 -18.45
CA MET A 190 9.95 -1.82 -17.90
C MET A 190 11.25 -2.63 -17.87
N LYS A 191 11.18 -3.96 -17.88
CA LYS A 191 12.33 -4.87 -17.88
C LYS A 191 13.39 -4.54 -16.79
N PRO A 192 13.00 -4.48 -15.50
CA PRO A 192 13.95 -4.27 -14.42
C PRO A 192 14.97 -5.42 -14.34
N PRO A 193 16.10 -5.25 -13.63
CA PRO A 193 17.15 -6.27 -13.54
C PRO A 193 16.64 -7.63 -13.07
N ARG A 194 16.07 -7.70 -11.86
CA ARG A 194 15.56 -8.93 -11.25
C ARG A 194 14.23 -8.65 -10.57
N ILE A 195 13.19 -9.36 -10.97
CA ILE A 195 11.87 -9.17 -10.39
C ILE A 195 11.08 -10.47 -10.33
N LEU A 196 10.46 -10.71 -9.17
CA LEU A 196 9.49 -11.77 -8.95
C LEU A 196 8.09 -11.18 -9.10
N TRP A 197 7.30 -11.69 -10.03
CA TRP A 197 5.87 -11.40 -10.07
C TRP A 197 5.10 -12.35 -9.16
N VAL A 198 4.14 -11.80 -8.42
CA VAL A 198 3.21 -12.54 -7.58
C VAL A 198 1.77 -12.22 -7.98
N SER A 199 0.89 -13.23 -7.92
CA SER A 199 -0.54 -13.11 -8.25
C SER A 199 -1.41 -12.62 -7.09
N PHE A 200 -0.79 -12.12 -6.02
CA PHE A 200 -1.45 -11.82 -4.75
C PHE A 200 -2.22 -10.50 -4.78
N PRO A 201 -3.27 -10.33 -3.95
CA PRO A 201 -3.99 -9.06 -3.84
C PRO A 201 -3.07 -7.86 -3.54
N LEU A 202 -3.48 -6.69 -4.03
CA LEU A 202 -2.81 -5.43 -3.71
C LEU A 202 -2.82 -5.20 -2.19
N GLY A 203 -1.69 -4.77 -1.65
CA GLY A 203 -1.46 -4.64 -0.22
C GLY A 203 -0.89 -5.90 0.44
N ARG A 204 -0.79 -7.01 -0.30
CA ARG A 204 -0.37 -8.33 0.20
C ARG A 204 0.76 -8.97 -0.64
N PRO A 205 1.89 -8.29 -0.88
CA PRO A 205 2.94 -8.77 -1.78
C PRO A 205 3.66 -10.03 -1.29
N LEU A 206 3.55 -10.38 0.00
CA LEU A 206 4.12 -11.61 0.57
C LEU A 206 3.05 -12.60 1.03
N GLY A 207 1.80 -12.42 0.61
CA GLY A 207 0.72 -13.35 0.95
C GLY A 207 -0.14 -12.90 2.12
N LYS A 208 -0.76 -13.88 2.77
CA LYS A 208 -1.70 -13.67 3.87
C LYS A 208 -0.97 -13.23 5.17
N PRO A 209 -1.56 -12.34 5.97
CA PRO A 209 -1.09 -12.04 7.33
C PRO A 209 -0.93 -13.30 8.18
N GLY A 210 0.18 -13.38 8.91
CA GLY A 210 0.44 -14.46 9.86
C GLY A 210 0.91 -15.79 9.25
N ASP A 211 0.96 -15.91 7.92
CA ASP A 211 1.49 -17.11 7.24
C ASP A 211 3.01 -16.98 7.04
N ALA A 212 3.76 -17.19 8.13
CA ALA A 212 5.21 -16.97 8.16
C ALA A 212 5.97 -17.88 7.18
N ASP A 213 5.51 -19.13 7.00
CA ASP A 213 6.13 -20.10 6.10
C ASP A 213 5.92 -19.69 4.63
N PHE A 214 4.70 -19.28 4.26
CA PHE A 214 4.43 -18.78 2.91
C PHE A 214 5.20 -17.50 2.61
N GLN A 215 5.19 -16.54 3.55
CA GLN A 215 5.95 -15.29 3.41
C GLN A 215 7.44 -15.56 3.21
N SER A 216 8.03 -16.47 4.00
CA SER A 216 9.43 -16.86 3.86
C SER A 216 9.71 -17.51 2.51
N ALA A 217 8.84 -18.41 2.04
CA ALA A 217 9.00 -19.06 0.73
C ALA A 217 8.96 -18.06 -0.44
N VAL A 218 8.09 -17.04 -0.37
CA VAL A 218 8.06 -15.95 -1.36
C VAL A 218 9.36 -15.15 -1.32
N ILE A 219 9.86 -14.80 -0.13
CA ILE A 219 11.10 -14.05 0.05
C ILE A 219 12.30 -14.84 -0.47
N GLU A 220 12.42 -16.12 -0.12
CA GLU A 220 13.49 -16.99 -0.61
C GLU A 220 13.47 -17.12 -2.13
N THR A 221 12.28 -17.20 -2.74
CA THR A 221 12.13 -17.23 -4.21
C THR A 221 12.54 -15.90 -4.84
N ALA A 222 12.25 -14.76 -4.20
CA ALA A 222 12.71 -13.46 -4.70
C ALA A 222 14.23 -13.32 -4.56
N LEU A 223 14.82 -13.80 -3.46
CA LEU A 223 16.25 -13.74 -3.19
C LEU A 223 17.06 -14.71 -4.07
N SER A 224 16.48 -15.83 -4.52
CA SER A 224 17.17 -16.74 -5.44
C SER A 224 17.46 -16.10 -6.81
N LEU A 225 16.69 -15.08 -7.21
CA LEU A 225 16.97 -14.30 -8.43
C LEU A 225 18.33 -13.57 -8.39
N LEU A 226 18.92 -13.40 -7.21
CA LEU A 226 20.26 -12.82 -7.06
C LEU A 226 21.36 -13.74 -7.64
N ASP A 227 21.08 -15.04 -7.80
CA ASP A 227 22.02 -16.02 -8.34
C ASP A 227 21.92 -16.18 -9.87
N GLU A 228 20.96 -15.51 -10.51
CA GLU A 228 20.81 -15.54 -11.97
C GLU A 228 22.08 -14.98 -12.65
N PRO A 229 22.57 -15.60 -13.75
CA PRO A 229 23.82 -15.22 -14.39
C PRO A 229 23.69 -14.00 -15.30
N GLU A 230 22.51 -13.79 -15.90
CA GLU A 230 22.19 -12.71 -16.83
C GLU A 230 20.73 -12.26 -16.70
N GLY A 231 20.41 -11.07 -17.20
CA GLY A 231 19.08 -10.48 -17.14
C GLY A 231 18.65 -9.78 -18.44
N PRO A 232 17.47 -9.13 -18.45
CA PRO A 232 16.56 -8.95 -17.32
C PRO A 232 15.86 -10.26 -16.94
N VAL A 233 15.56 -10.43 -15.66
CA VAL A 233 14.84 -11.60 -15.14
C VAL A 233 13.48 -11.18 -14.62
N LEU A 234 12.44 -11.74 -15.22
CA LEU A 234 11.07 -11.74 -14.71
C LEU A 234 10.67 -13.19 -14.44
N ALA A 235 10.57 -13.55 -13.16
CA ALA A 235 10.11 -14.86 -12.73
C ALA A 235 8.67 -14.77 -12.20
N ASP A 236 7.88 -15.82 -12.42
CA ASP A 236 6.53 -15.95 -11.86
C ASP A 236 6.59 -16.81 -10.60
N TYR A 237 6.04 -16.33 -9.48
CA TYR A 237 5.90 -17.17 -8.29
C TYR A 237 4.88 -18.28 -8.57
N PRO A 238 5.21 -19.56 -8.29
CA PRO A 238 4.45 -20.69 -8.83
C PRO A 238 3.14 -21.00 -8.09
N VAL A 239 2.94 -20.42 -6.90
CA VAL A 239 1.78 -20.69 -6.04
C VAL A 239 0.88 -19.47 -6.01
N ASP A 240 -0.37 -19.63 -6.43
CA ASP A 240 -1.40 -18.63 -6.22
C ASP A 240 -1.84 -18.64 -4.76
N LEU A 241 -2.23 -17.49 -4.22
CA LEU A 241 -3.00 -17.50 -2.98
C LEU A 241 -4.33 -18.20 -3.27
N PRO A 242 -4.73 -19.18 -2.45
CA PRO A 242 -6.03 -19.81 -2.63
C PRO A 242 -7.12 -18.75 -2.60
N ASP A 243 -8.09 -18.84 -3.52
CA ASP A 243 -9.35 -18.13 -3.36
C ASP A 243 -9.88 -18.55 -2.00
N ALA A 244 -9.97 -17.56 -1.12
CA ALA A 244 -10.49 -17.77 0.20
C ALA A 244 -11.99 -18.06 0.03
N ASP A 245 -12.38 -19.32 -0.12
CA ASP A 245 -13.78 -19.74 0.05
C ASP A 245 -14.08 -19.74 1.56
N LEU A 246 -13.87 -18.58 2.17
CA LEU A 246 -13.89 -18.40 3.61
C LEU A 246 -15.33 -18.19 4.03
N PRO A 247 -15.85 -19.01 4.96
CA PRO A 247 -17.15 -18.72 5.52
C PRO A 247 -17.10 -17.33 6.17
N PRO A 248 -18.13 -16.49 6.00
CA PRO A 248 -18.18 -15.18 6.63
C PRO A 248 -17.95 -15.33 8.15
N PRO A 249 -17.33 -14.32 8.79
CA PRO A 249 -17.01 -14.39 10.21
C PRO A 249 -18.25 -14.75 11.02
N ALA A 250 -18.09 -15.65 12.01
CA ALA A 250 -19.20 -16.27 12.71
C ALA A 250 -20.17 -15.27 13.38
N CYS A 251 -19.69 -14.07 13.72
CA CYS A 251 -20.48 -12.96 14.24
C CYS A 251 -20.01 -11.64 13.59
N PRO A 252 -20.54 -11.25 12.42
CA PRO A 252 -20.14 -10.00 11.79
C PRO A 252 -20.53 -8.80 12.67
N VAL A 253 -19.68 -7.78 12.69
CA VAL A 253 -20.00 -6.52 13.37
C VAL A 253 -21.23 -5.92 12.70
N SER A 254 -22.31 -5.70 13.47
CA SER A 254 -23.57 -5.19 12.93
C SER A 254 -23.63 -3.67 13.02
N PHE A 255 -23.93 -3.04 11.89
CA PHE A 255 -24.09 -1.59 11.77
C PHE A 255 -25.57 -1.19 11.81
N GLN A 256 -25.93 -0.32 12.75
CA GLN A 256 -27.30 0.19 12.84
C GLN A 256 -27.52 1.37 11.89
N ARG A 257 -28.09 1.10 10.71
CA ARG A 257 -28.40 2.17 9.72
C ARG A 257 -29.54 3.11 10.12
N LYS A 258 -30.41 2.72 11.05
CA LYS A 258 -31.59 3.52 11.43
C LYS A 258 -31.28 4.37 12.67
N SER A 259 -31.28 5.70 12.48
CA SER A 259 -31.18 6.68 13.56
C SER A 259 -32.28 7.73 13.42
N ASN A 260 -32.82 8.21 14.55
CA ASN A 260 -33.69 9.38 14.59
C ASN A 260 -32.89 10.70 14.56
N ASP A 261 -31.56 10.62 14.72
CA ASP A 261 -30.65 11.75 14.61
C ASP A 261 -30.40 12.07 13.13
N LYS A 262 -30.60 13.34 12.76
CA LYS A 262 -30.39 13.82 11.39
C LYS A 262 -29.01 14.43 11.16
N SER A 263 -28.26 14.72 12.23
CA SER A 263 -26.92 15.28 12.11
C SER A 263 -25.90 14.21 11.70
N TRP A 264 -24.90 14.59 10.92
CA TRP A 264 -23.71 13.79 10.66
C TRP A 264 -22.96 13.50 11.95
N TYR A 265 -22.79 14.50 12.83
CA TYR A 265 -22.09 14.33 14.10
C TYR A 265 -22.72 13.23 14.96
N GLY A 266 -24.03 13.32 15.21
CA GLY A 266 -24.72 12.39 16.09
C GLY A 266 -24.84 10.98 15.53
N ARG A 267 -24.97 10.85 14.19
CA ARG A 267 -24.92 9.55 13.51
C ARG A 267 -23.51 8.94 13.57
N LEU A 268 -22.46 9.70 13.25
CA LEU A 268 -21.08 9.21 13.19
C LEU A 268 -20.54 8.85 14.58
N LYS A 269 -20.77 9.72 15.56
CA LYS A 269 -20.40 9.49 16.96
C LYS A 269 -20.98 8.18 17.48
N ARG A 270 -22.24 7.89 17.17
CA ARG A 270 -22.92 6.67 17.60
C ARG A 270 -22.24 5.42 17.04
N GLU A 271 -21.94 5.44 15.74
CA GLU A 271 -21.27 4.31 15.08
C GLU A 271 -19.87 4.08 15.63
N VAL A 272 -19.06 5.14 15.76
CA VAL A 272 -17.72 5.07 16.37
C VAL A 272 -17.78 4.55 17.81
N THR A 273 -18.75 5.02 18.60
CA THR A 273 -18.96 4.54 19.99
C THR A 273 -19.32 3.05 20.02
N ALA A 274 -20.14 2.58 19.09
CA ALA A 274 -20.56 1.18 19.03
C ALA A 274 -19.40 0.24 18.64
N LEU A 275 -18.45 0.71 17.84
CA LEU A 275 -17.25 -0.04 17.45
C LEU A 275 -16.13 -0.03 18.49
N GLY A 276 -16.13 0.93 19.42
CA GLY A 276 -15.09 1.09 20.43
C GLY A 276 -14.69 -0.20 21.16
N PRO A 277 -15.63 -1.01 21.70
CA PRO A 277 -15.29 -2.26 22.36
C PRO A 277 -14.57 -3.28 21.46
N TRP A 278 -14.91 -3.35 20.18
CA TRP A 278 -14.26 -4.23 19.20
C TRP A 278 -12.86 -3.74 18.86
N TYR A 279 -12.70 -2.44 18.63
CA TYR A 279 -11.40 -1.82 18.42
C TYR A 279 -10.45 -2.10 19.60
N GLU A 280 -10.89 -1.87 20.84
CA GLU A 280 -10.10 -2.12 22.05
C GLU A 280 -9.72 -3.60 22.23
N LEU A 281 -10.64 -4.51 21.90
CA LEU A 281 -10.36 -5.95 21.90
C LEU A 281 -9.28 -6.31 20.86
N GLY A 282 -9.41 -5.80 19.64
CA GLY A 282 -8.46 -6.00 18.56
C GLY A 282 -7.08 -5.42 18.89
N LEU A 283 -7.03 -4.22 19.46
CA LEU A 283 -5.80 -3.56 19.90
C LEU A 283 -5.06 -4.38 20.96
N LYS A 284 -5.77 -4.88 21.99
CA LYS A 284 -5.15 -5.73 23.02
C LYS A 284 -4.58 -7.02 22.44
N ARG A 285 -5.24 -7.61 21.44
CA ARG A 285 -4.80 -8.83 20.77
C ARG A 285 -3.58 -8.59 19.87
N ARG A 286 -3.64 -7.57 19.01
CA ARG A 286 -2.58 -7.26 18.02
C ARG A 286 -1.37 -6.57 18.66
N GLY A 287 -1.54 -5.90 19.79
CA GLY A 287 -0.48 -5.14 20.47
C GLY A 287 -0.08 -3.84 19.75
N ARG A 288 -0.79 -3.46 18.67
CA ARG A 288 -0.56 -2.23 17.90
C ARG A 288 -1.83 -1.72 17.24
N THR A 289 -1.80 -0.44 16.86
CA THR A 289 -2.79 0.20 16.00
C THR A 289 -2.11 1.09 14.96
N THR A 290 -2.76 1.20 13.81
CA THR A 290 -2.40 2.10 12.72
C THR A 290 -3.14 3.44 12.79
N VAL A 291 -4.04 3.62 13.74
CA VAL A 291 -4.69 4.90 14.05
C VAL A 291 -3.67 5.90 14.62
N GLY A 292 -3.84 7.16 14.25
CA GLY A 292 -3.10 8.32 14.73
C GLY A 292 -2.30 9.05 13.66
N ILE A 293 -2.50 8.76 12.37
CA ILE A 293 -1.77 9.48 11.30
C ILE A 293 -2.25 10.93 11.12
N SER A 294 -3.44 11.28 11.60
CA SER A 294 -3.95 12.66 11.60
C SER A 294 -3.48 13.50 12.79
N GLU A 295 -2.81 12.89 13.79
CA GLU A 295 -2.47 13.52 15.08
C GLU A 295 -3.68 14.06 15.86
N SER A 296 -4.89 13.61 15.50
CA SER A 296 -6.14 13.97 16.17
C SER A 296 -6.71 12.76 16.92
N SER A 297 -7.35 12.99 18.05
CA SER A 297 -8.14 11.97 18.74
C SER A 297 -9.37 11.58 17.90
N LEU A 298 -9.91 10.38 18.14
CA LEU A 298 -11.14 9.94 17.46
C LEU A 298 -12.31 10.91 17.68
N GLU A 299 -12.38 11.58 18.84
CA GLU A 299 -13.41 12.58 19.11
C GLU A 299 -13.22 13.83 18.24
N GLU A 300 -12.00 14.36 18.16
CA GLU A 300 -11.67 15.50 17.30
C GLU A 300 -11.92 15.19 15.83
N ILE A 301 -11.59 13.96 15.38
CA ILE A 301 -11.86 13.51 14.02
C ILE A 301 -13.36 13.46 13.75
N VAL A 302 -14.17 12.88 14.64
CA VAL A 302 -15.63 12.83 14.47
C VAL A 302 -16.22 14.23 14.42
N VAL A 303 -15.78 15.15 15.29
CA VAL A 303 -16.22 16.55 15.26
C VAL A 303 -15.83 17.22 13.95
N GLY A 304 -14.56 17.18 13.57
CA GLY A 304 -14.06 17.91 12.40
C GLY A 304 -14.60 17.38 11.08
N LEU A 305 -14.80 16.06 10.94
CA LEU A 305 -15.36 15.47 9.73
C LEU A 305 -16.88 15.67 9.58
N SER A 306 -17.59 15.99 10.65
CA SER A 306 -19.04 16.21 10.62
C SER A 306 -19.46 17.68 10.63
N ALA A 307 -18.59 18.58 11.10
CA ALA A 307 -18.90 20.00 11.25
C ALA A 307 -19.35 20.67 9.95
N TRP A 308 -18.59 20.52 8.87
CA TRP A 308 -18.94 21.12 7.57
C TRP A 308 -20.19 20.46 6.92
N PRO A 309 -20.30 19.12 6.88
CA PRO A 309 -21.53 18.46 6.41
C PRO A 309 -22.80 18.85 7.19
N ASP A 310 -22.71 19.12 8.49
CA ASP A 310 -23.85 19.57 9.32
C ASP A 310 -24.15 21.07 9.16
N ASN A 311 -23.15 21.88 8.89
CA ASN A 311 -23.29 23.31 8.71
C ASN A 311 -22.29 23.85 7.67
N ALA A 312 -22.78 24.06 6.45
CA ALA A 312 -21.99 24.60 5.35
C ALA A 312 -21.48 26.04 5.56
N SER A 313 -21.85 26.71 6.67
CA SER A 313 -21.30 28.01 7.06
C SER A 313 -19.96 27.91 7.80
N VAL A 314 -19.58 26.71 8.24
CA VAL A 314 -18.26 26.44 8.83
C VAL A 314 -17.24 26.29 7.69
N ASP A 315 -15.98 26.60 7.94
CA ASP A 315 -14.91 26.40 6.97
C ASP A 315 -14.77 24.92 6.58
N PHE A 316 -14.47 24.68 5.30
CA PHE A 316 -14.16 23.34 4.81
C PHE A 316 -12.87 22.83 5.48
N PRO A 317 -12.81 21.55 5.91
CA PRO A 317 -11.62 21.01 6.55
C PRO A 317 -10.39 21.10 5.64
N ASP A 318 -9.21 21.34 6.23
CA ASP A 318 -7.95 21.29 5.49
C ASP A 318 -7.83 19.96 4.72
N PRO A 319 -7.53 19.95 3.42
CA PRO A 319 -7.49 18.72 2.63
C PRO A 319 -6.49 17.68 3.15
N THR A 320 -5.33 18.10 3.66
CA THR A 320 -4.34 17.14 4.20
C THR A 320 -4.89 16.49 5.46
N TRP A 321 -5.43 17.28 6.37
CA TRP A 321 -6.07 16.77 7.58
C TRP A 321 -7.28 15.89 7.25
N LEU A 322 -8.17 16.32 6.33
CA LEU A 322 -9.34 15.55 5.89
C LEU A 322 -8.94 14.16 5.41
N LYS A 323 -7.90 14.06 4.56
CA LYS A 323 -7.37 12.78 4.10
C LYS A 323 -6.90 11.92 5.26
N LEU A 324 -6.05 12.45 6.13
CA LEU A 324 -5.45 11.69 7.23
C LEU A 324 -6.52 11.26 8.26
N ALA A 325 -7.50 12.11 8.54
CA ALA A 325 -8.61 11.83 9.44
C ALA A 325 -9.55 10.74 8.90
N LEU A 326 -9.84 10.75 7.59
CA LEU A 326 -10.58 9.68 6.94
C LEU A 326 -9.81 8.34 6.98
N GLU A 327 -8.49 8.35 6.81
CA GLU A 327 -7.67 7.15 6.95
C GLU A 327 -7.60 6.63 8.38
N ASP A 328 -7.54 7.50 9.39
CA ASP A 328 -7.61 7.11 10.79
C ASP A 328 -8.95 6.46 11.13
N LEU A 329 -10.08 6.99 10.63
CA LEU A 329 -11.37 6.32 10.79
C LEU A 329 -11.42 4.99 10.01
N LYS A 330 -10.93 4.92 8.77
CA LYS A 330 -10.87 3.61 8.06
C LYS A 330 -10.04 2.60 8.83
N ALA A 331 -8.91 3.01 9.39
CA ALA A 331 -8.07 2.18 10.24
C ALA A 331 -8.84 1.71 11.47
N PHE A 332 -9.49 2.62 12.21
CA PHE A 332 -10.31 2.28 13.38
C PHE A 332 -11.41 1.27 13.05
N TYR A 333 -12.15 1.47 11.95
CA TYR A 333 -13.21 0.57 11.53
C TYR A 333 -12.66 -0.79 11.09
N SER A 334 -11.63 -0.81 10.24
CA SER A 334 -11.00 -2.05 9.77
C SER A 334 -10.48 -2.87 10.95
N GLU A 335 -9.78 -2.21 11.88
CA GLU A 335 -9.23 -2.82 13.08
C GLU A 335 -10.28 -3.33 14.06
N ALA A 336 -11.48 -2.74 14.06
CA ALA A 336 -12.64 -3.21 14.82
C ALA A 336 -13.34 -4.39 14.12
N ILE A 337 -13.50 -4.34 12.79
CA ILE A 337 -14.11 -5.40 11.97
C ILE A 337 -13.29 -6.69 12.06
N THR A 338 -11.95 -6.59 12.03
CA THR A 338 -11.03 -7.73 12.11
C THR A 338 -10.60 -8.06 13.55
N ALA A 339 -11.31 -7.54 14.56
CA ALA A 339 -11.00 -7.78 15.97
C ALA A 339 -11.29 -9.21 16.43
N GLN A 340 -12.16 -9.95 15.74
CA GLN A 340 -12.37 -11.37 16.00
C GLN A 340 -11.29 -12.20 15.30
N PRO A 341 -10.84 -13.32 15.90
CA PRO A 341 -9.98 -14.26 15.20
C PRO A 341 -10.75 -14.88 14.02
N GLY A 342 -10.13 -14.90 12.86
CA GLY A 342 -10.74 -15.42 11.66
C GLY A 342 -9.89 -15.07 10.46
N ASP A 343 -10.16 -15.76 9.37
CA ASP A 343 -9.57 -15.43 8.09
C ASP A 343 -10.52 -14.48 7.37
N TYR A 344 -9.99 -13.34 6.94
CA TYR A 344 -10.73 -12.33 6.20
C TYR A 344 -10.16 -12.25 4.78
N GLU A 345 -11.06 -12.27 3.80
CA GLU A 345 -10.70 -12.02 2.40
C GLU A 345 -10.05 -10.63 2.25
N ALA A 346 -9.12 -10.51 1.31
CA ALA A 346 -8.52 -9.23 0.98
C ALA A 346 -9.61 -8.26 0.50
N GLY A 347 -9.67 -7.07 1.10
CA GLY A 347 -10.70 -6.06 0.79
C GLY A 347 -12.02 -6.21 1.55
N TYR A 348 -12.20 -7.26 2.37
CA TYR A 348 -13.43 -7.46 3.14
C TYR A 348 -13.78 -6.26 4.03
N SER A 349 -12.84 -5.77 4.84
CA SER A 349 -13.10 -4.64 5.74
C SER A 349 -13.40 -3.35 4.98
N ASP A 350 -12.68 -3.09 3.87
CA ASP A 350 -12.92 -1.93 3.01
C ASP A 350 -14.32 -1.97 2.36
N SER A 351 -14.78 -3.16 1.94
CA SER A 351 -16.13 -3.36 1.40
C SER A 351 -17.19 -3.06 2.47
N VAL A 352 -17.05 -3.63 3.66
CA VAL A 352 -17.97 -3.40 4.79
C VAL A 352 -18.00 -1.91 5.16
N ILE A 353 -16.83 -1.27 5.29
CA ILE A 353 -16.73 0.17 5.59
C ILE A 353 -17.50 0.98 4.56
N PHE A 354 -17.30 0.72 3.27
CA PHE A 354 -17.88 1.56 2.23
C PHE A 354 -19.38 1.31 2.02
N GLU A 355 -19.84 0.06 2.10
CA GLU A 355 -21.21 -0.33 1.75
C GLU A 355 -22.18 -0.30 2.94
N ASP A 356 -21.69 -0.54 4.16
CA ASP A 356 -22.53 -0.78 5.33
C ASP A 356 -22.46 0.27 6.44
N THR A 357 -21.52 1.23 6.35
CA THR A 357 -21.25 2.19 7.43
C THR A 357 -21.56 3.63 7.05
N LEU A 358 -21.75 4.47 8.07
CA LEU A 358 -21.89 5.91 7.88
C LEU A 358 -20.57 6.56 7.43
N LEU A 359 -19.42 6.00 7.79
CA LEU A 359 -18.13 6.46 7.26
C LEU A 359 -18.09 6.35 5.73
N GLY A 360 -18.59 5.24 5.16
CA GLY A 360 -18.77 5.08 3.71
C GLY A 360 -19.66 6.16 3.11
N GLU A 361 -20.84 6.40 3.71
CA GLU A 361 -21.77 7.47 3.31
C GLU A 361 -21.10 8.86 3.33
N LEU A 362 -20.30 9.14 4.36
CA LEU A 362 -19.59 10.40 4.53
C LEU A 362 -18.47 10.58 3.50
N ILE A 363 -17.72 9.53 3.18
CA ILE A 363 -16.71 9.57 2.11
C ILE A 363 -17.38 9.92 0.78
N VAL A 364 -18.51 9.29 0.45
CA VAL A 364 -19.29 9.61 -0.77
C VAL A 364 -19.77 11.06 -0.77
N TYR A 365 -20.19 11.58 0.39
CA TYR A 365 -20.58 12.98 0.53
C TYR A 365 -19.42 13.94 0.19
N TYR A 366 -18.22 13.68 0.70
CA TYR A 366 -17.02 14.45 0.34
C TYR A 366 -16.62 14.29 -1.13
N VAL A 367 -16.73 13.09 -1.70
CA VAL A 367 -16.49 12.85 -3.14
C VAL A 367 -17.42 13.72 -3.98
N ALA A 368 -18.71 13.74 -3.68
CA ALA A 368 -19.69 14.56 -4.39
C ALA A 368 -19.36 16.08 -4.32
N HIS A 369 -18.84 16.55 -3.19
CA HIS A 369 -18.40 17.94 -3.04
C HIS A 369 -17.23 18.28 -3.99
N PHE A 370 -16.22 17.43 -4.11
CA PHE A 370 -15.10 17.65 -5.01
C PHE A 370 -15.50 17.52 -6.48
N GLU A 371 -16.35 16.55 -6.81
CA GLU A 371 -16.83 16.34 -8.18
C GLU A 371 -17.74 17.47 -8.69
N ALA A 372 -18.45 18.15 -7.78
CA ALA A 372 -19.20 19.35 -8.11
C ALA A 372 -18.31 20.53 -8.56
N GLN A 373 -17.03 20.53 -8.18
CA GLN A 373 -16.05 21.55 -8.58
C GLN A 373 -15.33 21.14 -9.87
N ASP A 374 -14.87 19.89 -9.94
CA ASP A 374 -14.26 19.27 -11.10
C ASP A 374 -14.64 17.78 -11.11
N PRO A 375 -15.34 17.27 -12.15
CA PRO A 375 -15.68 15.85 -12.25
C PRO A 375 -14.47 14.90 -12.16
N ASN A 376 -13.25 15.39 -12.40
CA ASN A 376 -12.00 14.64 -12.28
C ASN A 376 -11.10 15.16 -11.15
N HIS A 377 -11.68 15.81 -10.14
CA HIS A 377 -10.92 16.48 -9.09
C HIS A 377 -9.87 15.52 -8.47
N PRO A 378 -8.58 15.88 -8.48
CA PRO A 378 -7.49 14.95 -8.15
C PRO A 378 -7.49 14.49 -6.69
N PHE A 379 -8.31 15.12 -5.84
CA PHE A 379 -8.47 14.72 -4.44
C PHE A 379 -9.41 13.51 -4.26
N VAL A 380 -10.33 13.27 -5.21
CA VAL A 380 -11.23 12.09 -5.16
C VAL A 380 -10.42 10.80 -5.07
N ARG A 381 -9.38 10.67 -5.90
CA ARG A 381 -8.51 9.47 -5.96
C ARG A 381 -7.67 9.23 -4.70
N VAL A 382 -7.56 10.21 -3.79
CA VAL A 382 -6.84 10.04 -2.53
C VAL A 382 -7.77 9.73 -1.36
N ILE A 383 -9.07 10.01 -1.44
CA ILE A 383 -10.01 9.70 -0.35
C ILE A 383 -10.89 8.46 -0.62
N ALA A 384 -11.14 8.14 -1.89
CA ALA A 384 -11.95 7.00 -2.30
C ALA A 384 -11.24 6.16 -3.39
N SER A 385 -11.30 4.85 -3.24
CA SER A 385 -10.70 3.92 -4.21
C SER A 385 -11.59 3.74 -5.44
N ARG A 386 -11.00 3.29 -6.55
CA ARG A 386 -11.73 2.94 -7.77
C ARG A 386 -12.68 1.76 -7.54
N GLU A 387 -12.31 0.86 -6.63
CA GLU A 387 -13.15 -0.27 -6.24
C GLU A 387 -14.35 0.16 -5.40
N GLN A 388 -14.20 1.17 -4.54
CA GLN A 388 -15.28 1.77 -3.77
C GLN A 388 -16.28 2.49 -4.69
N LEU A 389 -15.77 3.32 -5.60
CA LEU A 389 -16.62 4.08 -6.53
C LEU A 389 -17.06 3.28 -7.76
N LYS A 390 -16.56 2.06 -7.95
CA LYS A 390 -16.79 1.18 -9.11
C LYS A 390 -16.52 1.88 -10.47
N ARG A 391 -15.56 2.81 -10.49
CA ARG A 391 -15.17 3.58 -11.68
C ARG A 391 -13.74 4.12 -11.56
N SER A 392 -13.17 4.61 -12.66
CA SER A 392 -11.92 5.37 -12.63
C SER A 392 -12.10 6.69 -11.87
N THR A 393 -11.08 7.08 -11.10
CA THR A 393 -11.08 8.29 -10.25
C THR A 393 -10.09 9.36 -10.71
N GLY A 394 -9.57 9.29 -11.94
CA GLY A 394 -8.69 10.32 -12.50
C GLY A 394 -8.41 10.19 -14.00
N ASN A 395 -7.71 11.20 -14.53
CA ASN A 395 -7.16 11.20 -15.90
C ASN A 395 -6.06 10.14 -16.06
N TRP A 396 -6.02 9.57 -17.26
CA TRP A 396 -5.11 8.49 -17.65
C TRP A 396 -3.66 8.94 -17.50
N ALA A 397 -2.78 7.99 -17.19
CA ALA A 397 -1.36 8.26 -17.11
C ALA A 397 -0.84 8.81 -18.45
N ILE A 398 0.07 9.78 -18.36
CA ILE A 398 0.77 10.42 -19.46
C ILE A 398 1.54 9.34 -20.26
N ASP A 399 1.48 9.41 -21.59
CA ASP A 399 2.22 8.50 -22.48
C ASP A 399 3.73 8.82 -22.55
N ARG A 400 4.49 8.04 -23.35
CA ARG A 400 5.94 8.25 -23.56
C ARG A 400 6.27 9.56 -24.30
N ASP A 401 5.27 10.24 -24.84
CA ASP A 401 5.38 11.42 -25.70
C ASP A 401 4.97 12.72 -24.98
N GLY A 402 4.40 12.62 -23.77
CA GLY A 402 4.04 13.75 -22.90
C GLY A 402 2.56 14.15 -22.93
N ASP A 403 1.69 13.35 -23.56
CA ASP A 403 0.28 13.67 -23.75
C ASP A 403 -0.68 12.91 -22.81
N TYR A 404 -1.79 13.57 -22.45
CA TYR A 404 -2.87 13.01 -21.63
C TYR A 404 -3.93 12.32 -22.51
N VAL A 405 -4.25 11.05 -22.19
CA VAL A 405 -5.52 10.43 -22.62
C VAL A 405 -6.65 10.87 -21.65
N LYS A 406 -7.84 11.13 -22.17
CA LYS A 406 -9.00 11.79 -21.53
C LYS A 406 -9.74 10.89 -20.52
N ALA A 407 -9.93 11.24 -19.24
CA ALA A 407 -10.73 10.43 -18.28
C ALA A 407 -12.14 10.10 -18.79
N ALA A 408 -12.60 8.89 -18.51
CA ALA A 408 -13.89 8.34 -18.93
C ALA A 408 -15.04 8.71 -17.98
N ASN A 409 -15.47 9.96 -18.01
CA ASN A 409 -16.90 10.21 -18.06
C ASN A 409 -17.16 11.02 -19.33
N PRO A 410 -17.39 10.42 -20.52
CA PRO A 410 -18.48 10.96 -21.30
C PRO A 410 -19.77 10.66 -20.53
N ILE A 411 -20.59 11.68 -20.33
CA ILE A 411 -22.02 11.49 -20.16
C ILE A 411 -22.50 10.55 -21.29
N ALA A 412 -23.33 9.57 -20.95
CA ALA A 412 -23.75 8.46 -21.81
C ALA A 412 -24.36 8.89 -23.17
N ASP A 413 -24.26 8.03 -24.18
CA ASP A 413 -25.28 7.99 -25.23
C ASP A 413 -26.18 6.78 -24.98
N SER A 414 -27.46 7.08 -24.82
CA SER A 414 -28.59 6.16 -24.76
C SER A 414 -28.75 5.39 -26.08
N ASP A 415 -29.00 4.09 -26.01
CA ASP A 415 -29.73 3.36 -27.06
C ASP A 415 -31.24 3.39 -26.79
#